data_AF-A0A933A4E9-F1
#
_entry.id   AF-A0A933A4E9-F1
#
_cell.length_a   1.000
_cell.length_b   1.000
_cell.length_c   1.000
_cell.angle_alpha   90.00
_cell.angle_beta   90.00
_cell.angle_gamma   90.00
#
_symmetry.space_group_name_H-M   'P 1'
#
loop_
_entity.id
_entity.type
_entity.pdbx_description
1 polymer ?
#
loop_
_entity_poly.entity_id
_entity_poly.type
_entity_poly.pdbx_seq_one_letter_code
_entity_poly.pdbx_strand_id
1 'polypeptide(L)'
;MAAAIDPRKTFPRRFVPSDADAGRWEDIERLGHALLARRAASPADLEQWLVDRSEFAAWINQERTRQYIAMTSQTDDPERERAYLAFVQKIEPRCKPLMHRLDLAHLKSPHRGCLPARYAVLERRVENRAALYQEENVPLEVSESEAKLRYQKIMGAMTVHYRGEERTIQQMAAFLEDPLRATREEAWRLSVQRRLQDVAALRDLFDHLRGIRMEIARNAGFASYRDYIFRRHERFDYGPEHCLQFHDAVEAHFVPLAERLNEERRALLGVSTLRPWDLEVDPLGHPPLRPFARAEELADRTEAILRRVSPEFGGWFRFMRDQGLLDVESRKGKAPGGYQEDLTEARWPFIFMNAVGLDRDLRTILHESGHAVHALAVRE
;
A
#
# COMPACT_ATOMS: atom_id res chain seq x y z
N MET A 1 18.13 -25.87 8.51
CA MET A 1 17.68 -25.35 7.21
C MET A 1 16.23 -24.98 7.37
N ALA A 2 15.83 -23.73 7.11
CA ALA A 2 14.41 -23.40 7.01
C ALA A 2 13.81 -24.28 5.91
N ALA A 3 12.61 -24.82 6.13
CA ALA A 3 11.91 -25.57 5.07
C ALA A 3 11.73 -24.65 3.85
N ALA A 4 11.90 -25.19 2.65
CA ALA A 4 11.63 -24.43 1.43
C ALA A 4 10.16 -24.02 1.40
N ILE A 5 9.87 -22.74 1.17
CA ILE A 5 8.49 -22.24 1.17
C ILE A 5 7.85 -22.62 -0.17
N ASP A 6 6.82 -23.46 -0.15
CA ASP A 6 6.06 -23.81 -1.36
C ASP A 6 4.86 -22.86 -1.55
N PRO A 7 4.91 -21.85 -2.45
CA PRO A 7 3.85 -20.86 -2.60
C PRO A 7 2.44 -21.46 -2.84
N ARG A 8 2.36 -22.70 -3.34
CA ARG A 8 1.11 -23.44 -3.60
C ARG A 8 0.46 -24.03 -2.34
N LYS A 9 1.15 -24.08 -1.20
CA LYS A 9 0.60 -24.52 0.08
C LYS A 9 -0.65 -23.69 0.40
N THR A 10 -1.74 -24.40 0.68
CA THR A 10 -3.02 -23.80 1.07
C THR A 10 -3.16 -23.79 2.60
N PHE A 11 -3.96 -22.85 3.09
CA PHE A 11 -4.25 -22.65 4.51
C PHE A 11 -5.76 -22.82 4.72
N PRO A 12 -6.28 -24.06 4.74
CA PRO A 12 -7.71 -24.29 4.86
C PRO A 12 -8.22 -23.74 6.19
N ARG A 13 -9.40 -23.10 6.14
CA ARG A 13 -10.08 -22.57 7.32
C ARG A 13 -10.32 -23.68 8.34
N ARG A 14 -10.09 -23.37 9.62
CA ARG A 14 -10.36 -24.25 10.76
C ARG A 14 -11.46 -23.70 11.65
N PHE A 15 -11.54 -22.38 11.75
CA PHE A 15 -12.51 -21.67 12.58
C PHE A 15 -13.65 -21.09 11.74
N VAL A 16 -13.33 -20.44 10.63
CA VAL A 16 -14.31 -19.82 9.74
C VAL A 16 -14.96 -20.90 8.86
N PRO A 17 -16.31 -21.03 8.84
CA PRO A 17 -16.98 -21.98 7.95
C PRO A 17 -16.69 -21.71 6.47
N SER A 18 -16.67 -22.76 5.64
CA SER A 18 -16.37 -22.63 4.20
C SER A 18 -17.44 -21.84 3.42
N ASP A 19 -18.67 -21.81 3.92
CA ASP A 19 -19.83 -21.11 3.34
C ASP A 19 -20.04 -19.68 3.90
N ALA A 20 -19.22 -19.27 4.87
CA ALA A 20 -19.26 -17.92 5.44
C ALA A 20 -18.72 -16.87 4.47
N ASP A 21 -19.37 -15.70 4.46
CA ASP A 21 -19.05 -14.57 3.58
C ASP A 21 -18.67 -13.30 4.37
N ALA A 22 -17.44 -12.81 4.15
CA ALA A 22 -16.92 -11.62 4.82
C ALA A 22 -17.56 -10.31 4.31
N GLY A 23 -18.35 -10.37 3.23
CA GLY A 23 -19.19 -9.26 2.80
C GLY A 23 -20.51 -9.14 3.59
N ARG A 24 -20.87 -10.14 4.39
CA ARG A 24 -22.10 -10.16 5.21
C ARG A 24 -21.78 -9.94 6.68
N TRP A 25 -22.33 -8.88 7.25
CA TRP A 25 -22.10 -8.56 8.65
C TRP A 25 -22.58 -9.68 9.59
N GLU A 26 -23.68 -10.33 9.28
CA GLU A 26 -24.30 -11.35 10.13
C GLU A 26 -23.36 -12.55 10.36
N ASP A 27 -22.60 -12.92 9.33
CA ASP A 27 -21.59 -13.98 9.43
C ASP A 27 -20.42 -13.53 10.31
N ILE A 28 -19.93 -12.30 10.11
CA ILE A 28 -18.84 -11.70 10.91
C ILE A 28 -19.24 -11.60 12.38
N GLU A 29 -20.44 -11.10 12.66
CA GLU A 29 -20.97 -10.91 14.01
C GLU A 29 -21.11 -12.24 14.74
N ARG A 30 -21.73 -13.23 14.09
CA ARG A 30 -21.89 -14.57 14.65
C ARG A 30 -20.54 -15.17 15.04
N LEU A 31 -19.55 -15.12 14.13
CA LEU A 31 -18.23 -15.71 14.37
C LEU A 31 -17.42 -14.91 15.41
N GLY A 32 -17.49 -13.58 15.38
CA GLY A 32 -16.85 -12.74 16.37
C GLY A 32 -17.44 -12.93 17.78
N HIS A 33 -18.76 -13.07 17.90
CA HIS A 33 -19.41 -13.42 19.17
C HIS A 33 -19.07 -14.83 19.62
N ALA A 34 -18.93 -15.79 18.70
CA ALA A 34 -18.43 -17.13 19.04
C ALA A 34 -17.01 -17.08 19.62
N LEU A 35 -16.10 -16.25 19.08
CA LEU A 35 -14.78 -16.04 19.66
C LEU A 35 -14.83 -15.38 21.04
N LEU A 36 -15.68 -14.36 21.22
CA LEU A 36 -15.84 -13.68 22.51
C LEU A 36 -16.45 -14.57 23.60
N ALA A 37 -17.30 -15.53 23.22
CA ALA A 37 -17.92 -16.47 24.15
C ALA A 37 -16.94 -17.55 24.66
N ARG A 38 -15.84 -17.80 23.94
CA ARG A 38 -14.83 -18.77 24.34
C ARG A 38 -13.99 -18.22 25.49
N ARG A 39 -13.89 -18.99 26.57
CA ARG A 39 -12.93 -18.75 27.66
C ARG A 39 -11.80 -19.75 27.53
N ALA A 40 -10.58 -19.27 27.30
CA ALA A 40 -9.40 -20.11 27.35
C ALA A 40 -9.20 -20.64 28.78
N ALA A 41 -9.15 -21.96 28.95
CA ALA A 41 -8.96 -22.61 30.26
C ALA A 41 -7.48 -22.91 30.56
N SER A 42 -6.60 -22.73 29.57
CA SER A 42 -5.17 -22.97 29.66
C SER A 42 -4.38 -22.03 28.73
N PRO A 43 -3.04 -21.93 28.89
CA PRO A 43 -2.19 -21.23 27.93
C PRO A 43 -2.30 -21.78 26.50
N ALA A 44 -2.43 -23.11 26.35
CA ALA A 44 -2.61 -23.74 25.04
C ALA A 44 -3.95 -23.35 24.40
N ASP A 45 -5.03 -23.26 25.19
CA ASP A 45 -6.33 -22.80 24.69
C ASP A 45 -6.29 -21.33 24.26
N LEU A 46 -5.54 -20.48 24.99
CA LEU A 46 -5.36 -19.07 24.61
C LEU A 46 -4.59 -18.95 23.29
N GLU A 47 -3.55 -19.76 23.13
CA GLU A 47 -2.78 -19.82 21.90
C GLU A 47 -3.65 -20.27 20.71
N GLN A 48 -4.47 -21.31 20.88
CA GLN A 48 -5.43 -21.71 19.85
C GLN A 48 -6.48 -20.64 19.57
N TRP A 49 -6.98 -19.95 20.60
CA TRP A 49 -7.89 -18.83 20.44
C TRP A 49 -7.27 -17.68 19.63
N LEU A 50 -5.97 -17.39 19.82
CA LEU A 50 -5.22 -16.42 19.02
C LEU A 50 -5.10 -16.86 17.56
N VAL A 51 -4.88 -18.15 17.30
CA VAL A 51 -4.84 -18.70 15.93
C VAL A 51 -6.20 -18.54 15.25
N ASP A 52 -7.30 -18.92 15.91
CA ASP A 52 -8.65 -18.80 15.36
C ASP A 52 -9.05 -17.34 15.14
N ARG A 53 -8.65 -16.45 16.06
CA ARG A 53 -8.81 -15.00 15.91
C ARG A 53 -8.01 -14.47 14.72
N SER A 54 -6.78 -14.96 14.51
CA SER A 54 -5.94 -14.57 13.38
C SER A 54 -6.57 -14.99 12.06
N GLU A 55 -7.13 -16.20 11.98
CA GLU A 55 -7.88 -16.68 10.82
C GLU A 55 -9.10 -15.79 10.54
N PHE A 56 -9.91 -15.50 11.57
CA PHE A 56 -11.07 -14.62 11.48
C PHE A 56 -10.71 -13.21 10.96
N ALA A 57 -9.64 -12.62 11.49
CA ALA A 57 -9.17 -11.30 11.04
C ALA A 57 -8.65 -11.33 9.60
N ALA A 58 -7.91 -12.38 9.22
CA ALA A 58 -7.36 -12.56 7.88
C ALA A 58 -8.45 -12.73 6.82
N TRP A 59 -9.54 -13.42 7.15
CA TRP A 59 -10.72 -13.60 6.31
C TRP A 59 -11.43 -12.26 6.01
N ILE A 60 -11.68 -11.44 7.05
CA ILE A 60 -12.29 -10.12 6.88
C ILE A 60 -11.37 -9.18 6.09
N ASN A 61 -10.07 -9.15 6.43
CA ASN A 61 -9.13 -8.28 5.75
C ASN A 61 -8.93 -8.66 4.29
N GLN A 62 -8.92 -9.96 3.95
CA GLN A 62 -8.83 -10.38 2.56
C GLN A 62 -10.01 -9.86 1.73
N GLU A 63 -11.24 -9.90 2.25
CA GLU A 63 -12.39 -9.35 1.53
C GLU A 63 -12.23 -7.84 1.31
N ARG A 64 -11.83 -7.09 2.34
CA ARG A 64 -11.51 -5.66 2.20
C ARG A 64 -10.45 -5.42 1.12
N THR A 65 -9.36 -6.19 1.14
CA THR A 65 -8.24 -6.07 0.19
C THR A 65 -8.68 -6.41 -1.24
N ARG A 66 -9.52 -7.44 -1.44
CA ARG A 66 -10.08 -7.77 -2.77
C ARG A 66 -10.90 -6.61 -3.34
N GLN A 67 -11.77 -6.01 -2.53
CA GLN A 67 -12.56 -4.85 -2.94
C GLN A 67 -11.68 -3.63 -3.24
N TYR A 68 -10.65 -3.40 -2.43
CA TYR A 68 -9.68 -2.32 -2.63
C TYR A 68 -8.86 -2.49 -3.92
N ILE A 69 -8.34 -3.70 -4.18
CA ILE A 69 -7.64 -4.04 -5.42
C ILE A 69 -8.55 -3.81 -6.61
N ALA A 70 -9.78 -4.34 -6.57
CA ALA A 70 -10.74 -4.18 -7.67
C ALA A 70 -10.99 -2.70 -7.96
N MET A 71 -11.32 -1.90 -6.93
CA MET A 71 -11.59 -0.47 -7.05
C MET A 71 -10.37 0.31 -7.58
N THR A 72 -9.17 0.08 -7.04
CA THR A 72 -7.97 0.82 -7.49
C THR A 72 -7.52 0.43 -8.88
N SER A 73 -7.85 -0.78 -9.33
CA SER A 73 -7.61 -1.24 -10.70
C SER A 73 -8.47 -0.50 -11.73
N GLN A 74 -9.63 0.04 -11.35
CA GLN A 74 -10.51 0.84 -12.21
C GLN A 74 -11.42 1.75 -11.37
N THR A 75 -10.94 2.96 -11.05
CA THR A 75 -11.56 3.93 -10.13
C THR A 75 -12.78 4.66 -10.70
N ASP A 76 -13.05 4.56 -11.99
CA ASP A 76 -14.25 5.08 -12.65
C ASP A 76 -15.31 3.99 -12.91
N ASP A 77 -15.08 2.75 -12.45
CA ASP A 77 -16.07 1.68 -12.45
C ASP A 77 -17.06 1.85 -11.27
N PRO A 78 -18.34 2.16 -11.54
CA PRO A 78 -19.31 2.46 -10.48
C PRO A 78 -19.70 1.24 -9.64
N GLU A 79 -19.53 0.02 -10.15
CA GLU A 79 -19.84 -1.20 -9.41
C GLU A 79 -18.73 -1.50 -8.40
N ARG A 80 -17.47 -1.39 -8.83
CA ARG A 80 -16.31 -1.59 -7.95
C ARG A 80 -16.23 -0.52 -6.86
N GLU A 81 -16.49 0.75 -7.23
CA GLU A 81 -16.58 1.85 -6.27
C GLU A 81 -17.66 1.57 -5.21
N ARG A 82 -18.86 1.18 -5.65
CA ARG A 82 -19.98 0.87 -4.76
C ARG A 82 -19.68 -0.31 -3.84
N ALA A 83 -19.05 -1.36 -4.36
CA ALA A 83 -18.71 -2.55 -3.58
C ALA A 83 -17.68 -2.23 -2.47
N TYR A 84 -16.61 -1.49 -2.80
CA TYR A 84 -15.63 -1.04 -1.82
C TYR A 84 -16.25 -0.09 -0.77
N LEU A 85 -17.03 0.90 -1.21
CA LEU A 85 -17.71 1.82 -0.30
C LEU A 85 -18.72 1.11 0.60
N ALA A 86 -19.46 0.13 0.10
CA ALA A 86 -20.38 -0.65 0.92
C ALA A 86 -19.64 -1.36 2.07
N PHE A 87 -18.47 -1.93 1.79
CA PHE A 87 -17.65 -2.55 2.84
C PHE A 87 -17.16 -1.51 3.86
N VAL A 88 -16.58 -0.40 3.40
CA VAL A 88 -16.01 0.66 4.25
C VAL A 88 -17.07 1.39 5.07
N GLN A 89 -18.28 1.58 4.54
CA GLN A 89 -19.35 2.33 5.21
C GLN A 89 -20.22 1.45 6.11
N LYS A 90 -20.39 0.16 5.79
CA LYS A 90 -21.37 -0.70 6.47
C LYS A 90 -20.74 -1.84 7.27
N ILE A 91 -19.61 -2.39 6.81
CA ILE A 91 -18.99 -3.57 7.43
C ILE A 91 -17.86 -3.16 8.36
N GLU A 92 -16.88 -2.41 7.86
CA GLU A 92 -15.69 -2.02 8.63
C GLU A 92 -16.02 -1.26 9.93
N PRO A 93 -16.98 -0.32 9.97
CA PRO A 93 -17.32 0.44 11.19
C PRO A 93 -17.89 -0.45 12.28
N ARG A 94 -18.57 -1.53 11.92
CA ARG A 94 -19.12 -2.53 12.85
C ARG A 94 -18.05 -3.54 13.27
N CYS A 95 -17.09 -3.85 12.39
CA CYS A 95 -15.96 -4.72 12.71
C CYS A 95 -15.05 -4.09 13.78
N LYS A 96 -14.80 -2.79 13.72
CA LYS A 96 -13.92 -2.08 14.66
C LYS A 96 -14.25 -2.30 16.15
N PRO A 97 -15.47 -2.04 16.67
CA PRO A 97 -15.82 -2.31 18.06
C PRO A 97 -15.75 -3.80 18.40
N LEU A 98 -16.10 -4.70 17.47
CA LEU A 98 -15.95 -6.13 17.66
C LEU A 98 -14.47 -6.55 17.82
N MET A 99 -13.58 -6.04 16.97
CA MET A 99 -12.14 -6.30 17.04
C MET A 99 -11.53 -5.71 18.32
N HIS A 100 -11.98 -4.53 18.75
CA HIS A 100 -11.58 -3.95 20.03
C HIS A 100 -12.01 -4.82 21.22
N ARG A 101 -13.26 -5.33 21.22
CA ARG A 101 -13.72 -6.28 22.25
C ARG A 101 -12.86 -7.55 22.28
N LEU A 102 -12.42 -8.05 21.12
CA LEU A 102 -11.48 -9.17 21.04
C LEU A 102 -10.10 -8.80 21.58
N ASP A 103 -9.57 -7.61 21.28
CA ASP A 103 -8.33 -7.08 21.89
C ASP A 103 -8.46 -7.07 23.43
N LEU A 104 -9.56 -6.55 23.98
CA LEU A 104 -9.81 -6.55 25.42
C LEU A 104 -9.95 -7.96 26.01
N ALA A 105 -10.60 -8.88 25.30
CA ALA A 105 -10.74 -10.27 25.76
C ALA A 105 -9.38 -10.96 25.90
N HIS A 106 -8.47 -10.73 24.94
CA HIS A 106 -7.08 -11.18 25.02
C HIS A 106 -6.35 -10.57 26.22
N LEU A 107 -6.42 -9.24 26.36
CA LEU A 107 -5.71 -8.51 27.43
C LEU A 107 -6.19 -8.91 28.84
N LYS A 108 -7.44 -9.34 28.98
CA LYS A 108 -8.05 -9.81 30.24
C LYS A 108 -7.81 -11.29 30.53
N SER A 109 -7.23 -12.05 29.60
CA SER A 109 -7.00 -13.49 29.80
C SER A 109 -6.02 -13.75 30.95
N PRO A 110 -6.35 -14.62 31.92
CA PRO A 110 -5.44 -14.95 33.02
C PRO A 110 -4.20 -15.72 32.54
N HIS A 111 -4.24 -16.31 31.33
CA HIS A 111 -3.15 -17.07 30.75
C HIS A 111 -2.21 -16.22 29.87
N ARG A 112 -2.49 -14.93 29.72
CA ARG A 112 -1.72 -14.00 28.87
C ARG A 112 -0.23 -13.99 29.22
N GLY A 113 0.10 -14.00 30.52
CA GLY A 113 1.49 -14.01 30.99
C GLY A 113 2.24 -15.33 30.74
N CYS A 114 1.55 -16.37 30.28
CA CYS A 114 2.14 -17.67 29.97
C CYS A 114 2.44 -17.85 28.47
N LEU A 115 2.14 -16.85 27.62
CA LEU A 115 2.42 -16.94 26.19
C LEU A 115 3.93 -16.93 25.92
N PRO A 116 4.42 -17.74 24.95
CA PRO A 116 5.82 -17.76 24.59
C PRO A 116 6.35 -16.41 24.09
N ALA A 117 7.65 -16.18 24.20
CA ALA A 117 8.32 -14.93 23.79
C ALA A 117 8.06 -14.53 22.33
N ARG A 118 7.73 -15.50 21.45
CA ARG A 118 7.36 -15.24 20.05
C ARG A 118 6.17 -14.27 19.89
N TYR A 119 5.33 -14.15 20.91
CA TYR A 119 4.18 -13.24 20.93
C TYR A 119 4.49 -11.83 21.43
N ALA A 120 5.71 -11.52 21.86
CA ALA A 120 6.04 -10.23 22.48
C ALA A 120 5.68 -9.01 21.61
N VAL A 121 5.87 -9.11 20.29
CA VAL A 121 5.47 -8.03 19.36
C VAL A 121 3.95 -7.95 19.27
N LEU A 122 3.24 -9.09 19.17
CA LEU A 122 1.77 -9.12 19.16
C LEU A 122 1.20 -8.45 20.42
N GLU A 123 1.77 -8.73 21.59
CA GLU A 123 1.35 -8.12 22.86
C GLU A 123 1.42 -6.59 22.80
N ARG A 124 2.58 -6.03 22.40
CA ARG A 124 2.75 -4.58 22.26
C ARG A 124 1.72 -3.96 21.30
N ARG A 125 1.43 -4.66 20.19
CA ARG A 125 0.47 -4.20 19.18
C ARG A 125 -0.97 -4.21 19.71
N VAL A 126 -1.37 -5.27 20.41
CA VAL A 126 -2.73 -5.38 20.98
C VAL A 126 -2.94 -4.34 22.09
N GLU A 127 -1.97 -4.15 22.99
CA GLU A 127 -2.02 -3.10 24.01
C GLU A 127 -2.15 -1.71 23.37
N ASN A 128 -1.34 -1.44 22.35
CA ASN A 128 -1.37 -0.18 21.62
C ASN A 128 -2.72 0.08 20.94
N ARG A 129 -3.26 -0.91 20.21
CA ARG A 129 -4.58 -0.78 19.58
C ARG A 129 -5.69 -0.55 20.61
N ALA A 130 -5.67 -1.30 21.71
CA ALA A 130 -6.68 -1.16 22.76
C ALA A 130 -6.63 0.24 23.41
N ALA A 131 -5.43 0.77 23.65
CA ALA A 131 -5.25 2.10 24.22
C ALA A 131 -5.65 3.25 23.26
N LEU A 132 -5.46 3.06 21.95
CA LEU A 132 -5.77 4.08 20.93
C LEU A 132 -7.22 4.05 20.44
N TYR A 133 -7.97 2.99 20.76
CA TYR A 133 -9.35 2.85 20.30
C TYR A 133 -10.24 3.93 20.92
N GLN A 134 -10.96 4.65 20.08
CA GLN A 134 -12.00 5.60 20.45
C GLN A 134 -13.20 5.34 19.55
N GLU A 135 -14.37 5.08 20.12
CA GLU A 135 -15.57 4.75 19.35
C GLU A 135 -16.01 5.94 18.49
N GLU A 136 -15.81 7.16 18.98
CA GLU A 136 -16.08 8.41 18.29
C GLU A 136 -15.21 8.60 17.04
N ASN A 137 -14.06 7.90 16.94
CA ASN A 137 -13.18 7.96 15.77
C ASN A 137 -13.65 7.07 14.61
N VAL A 138 -14.51 6.09 14.86
CA VAL A 138 -15.01 5.17 13.83
C VAL A 138 -15.61 5.90 12.62
N PRO A 139 -16.56 6.85 12.76
CA PRO A 139 -17.10 7.61 11.61
C PRO A 139 -16.06 8.52 10.94
N LEU A 140 -15.09 9.06 11.69
CA LEU A 140 -14.02 9.89 11.13
C LEU A 140 -13.10 9.07 10.22
N GLU A 141 -12.82 7.82 10.58
CA GLU A 141 -12.01 6.91 9.78
C GLU A 141 -12.72 6.44 8.49
N VAL A 142 -14.06 6.34 8.52
CA VAL A 142 -14.86 6.16 7.29
C VAL A 142 -14.69 7.38 6.39
N SER A 143 -14.86 8.59 6.92
CA SER A 143 -14.68 9.83 6.16
C SER A 143 -13.26 9.97 5.61
N GLU A 144 -12.24 9.52 6.36
CA GLU A 144 -10.86 9.48 5.87
C GLU A 144 -10.71 8.52 4.67
N SER A 145 -11.34 7.36 4.73
CA SER A 145 -11.29 6.36 3.67
C SER A 145 -12.00 6.83 2.39
N GLU A 146 -13.16 7.49 2.53
CA GLU A 146 -13.86 8.15 1.42
C GLU A 146 -13.03 9.27 0.81
N ALA A 147 -12.34 10.07 1.63
CA ALA A 147 -11.45 11.11 1.16
C ALA A 147 -10.25 10.55 0.37
N LYS A 148 -9.64 9.45 0.84
CA LYS A 148 -8.58 8.74 0.11
C LYS A 148 -9.07 8.23 -1.26
N LEU A 149 -10.27 7.66 -1.31
CA LEU A 149 -10.89 7.23 -2.57
C LEU A 149 -11.10 8.40 -3.54
N ARG A 150 -11.64 9.53 -3.06
CA ARG A 150 -11.82 10.73 -3.88
C ARG A 150 -10.48 11.22 -4.45
N TYR A 151 -9.41 11.20 -3.65
CA TYR A 151 -8.07 11.53 -4.13
C TYR A 151 -7.62 10.60 -5.26
N GLN A 152 -7.76 9.28 -5.08
CA GLN A 152 -7.39 8.29 -6.10
C GLN A 152 -8.16 8.52 -7.41
N LYS A 153 -9.47 8.82 -7.33
CA LYS A 153 -10.31 9.09 -8.49
C LYS A 153 -9.91 10.37 -9.23
N ILE A 154 -9.68 11.47 -8.51
CA ILE A 154 -9.19 12.73 -9.10
C ILE A 154 -7.89 12.49 -9.84
N MET A 155 -6.93 11.82 -9.19
CA MET A 155 -5.61 11.57 -9.77
C MET A 155 -5.64 10.58 -10.94
N GLY A 156 -6.43 9.50 -10.85
CA GLY A 156 -6.57 8.47 -11.88
C GLY A 156 -7.34 8.93 -13.13
N ALA A 157 -8.15 9.99 -13.00
CA ALA A 157 -8.85 10.62 -14.11
C ALA A 157 -8.00 11.63 -14.92
N MET A 158 -6.77 11.92 -14.48
CA MET A 158 -5.92 12.91 -15.17
C MET A 158 -5.37 12.38 -16.48
N THR A 159 -5.84 12.94 -17.58
CA THR A 159 -5.32 12.72 -18.94
C THR A 159 -5.02 14.03 -19.65
N VAL A 160 -4.17 13.97 -20.69
CA VAL A 160 -3.90 15.07 -21.63
C VAL A 160 -3.99 14.56 -23.06
N HIS A 161 -4.36 15.42 -24.01
CA HIS A 161 -4.22 15.11 -25.44
C HIS A 161 -2.82 15.49 -25.89
N TYR A 162 -2.05 14.51 -26.35
CA TYR A 162 -0.68 14.72 -26.83
C TYR A 162 -0.38 13.85 -28.05
N ARG A 163 0.02 14.51 -29.15
CA ARG A 163 0.31 13.88 -30.46
C ARG A 163 -0.83 12.98 -30.97
N GLY A 164 -2.06 13.48 -30.91
CA GLY A 164 -3.26 12.81 -31.43
C GLY A 164 -3.87 11.74 -30.53
N GLU A 165 -3.28 11.49 -29.35
CA GLU A 165 -3.75 10.46 -28.41
C GLU A 165 -4.11 11.07 -27.05
N GLU A 166 -5.12 10.50 -26.38
CA GLU A 166 -5.35 10.72 -24.96
C GLU A 166 -4.33 9.90 -24.15
N ARG A 167 -3.56 10.57 -23.30
CA ARG A 167 -2.51 9.95 -22.49
C ARG A 167 -2.69 10.22 -21.00
N THR A 168 -2.43 9.21 -20.17
CA THR A 168 -2.31 9.39 -18.72
C THR A 168 -1.06 10.20 -18.36
N ILE A 169 -1.02 10.76 -17.15
CA ILE A 169 0.19 11.47 -16.70
C ILE A 169 1.41 10.54 -16.62
N GLN A 170 1.20 9.26 -16.32
CA GLN A 170 2.26 8.24 -16.31
C GLN A 170 2.81 8.02 -17.73
N GLN A 171 1.94 7.91 -18.73
CA GLN A 171 2.36 7.79 -20.14
C GLN A 171 3.10 9.04 -20.62
N MET A 172 2.74 10.23 -20.13
CA MET A 172 3.46 11.46 -20.46
C MET A 172 4.92 11.47 -19.98
N ALA A 173 5.24 10.71 -18.94
CA ALA A 173 6.60 10.66 -18.41
C ALA A 173 7.62 10.08 -19.40
N ALA A 174 7.18 9.26 -20.37
CA ALA A 174 8.07 8.72 -21.40
C ALA A 174 8.70 9.81 -22.28
N PHE A 175 8.02 10.95 -22.43
CA PHE A 175 8.51 12.09 -23.19
C PHE A 175 9.46 12.99 -22.39
N LEU A 176 9.56 12.80 -21.06
CA LEU A 176 10.52 13.51 -20.21
C LEU A 176 11.95 12.97 -20.38
N GLU A 177 12.12 11.82 -21.02
CA GLU A 177 13.42 11.23 -21.32
C GLU A 177 13.87 11.50 -22.76
N ASP A 178 13.08 12.24 -23.55
CA ASP A 178 13.39 12.53 -24.95
C ASP A 178 14.65 13.41 -25.08
N PRO A 179 15.63 13.07 -25.94
CA PRO A 179 16.81 13.90 -26.15
C PRO A 179 16.47 15.34 -26.56
N LEU A 180 15.36 15.54 -27.27
CA LEU A 180 14.89 16.87 -27.66
C LEU A 180 14.24 17.60 -26.47
N ARG A 181 14.95 18.61 -25.96
CA ARG A 181 14.51 19.43 -24.82
C ARG A 181 13.12 20.04 -24.99
N ALA A 182 12.75 20.44 -26.20
CA ALA A 182 11.43 21.00 -26.49
C ALA A 182 10.30 19.98 -26.23
N THR A 183 10.52 18.69 -26.56
CA THR A 183 9.54 17.63 -26.27
C THR A 183 9.38 17.43 -24.77
N ARG A 184 10.49 17.41 -24.02
CA ARG A 184 10.45 17.29 -22.56
C ARG A 184 9.71 18.46 -21.91
N GLU A 185 10.02 19.68 -22.33
CA GLU A 185 9.38 20.89 -21.80
C GLU A 185 7.87 20.90 -22.06
N GLU A 186 7.46 20.60 -23.29
CA GLU A 186 6.06 20.50 -23.68
C GLU A 186 5.32 19.44 -22.85
N ALA A 187 5.86 18.22 -22.75
CA ALA A 187 5.29 17.13 -21.98
C ALA A 187 5.16 17.47 -20.49
N TRP A 188 6.18 18.09 -19.91
CA TRP A 188 6.17 18.53 -18.51
C TRP A 188 5.11 19.60 -18.28
N ARG A 189 5.05 20.63 -19.13
CA ARG A 189 4.09 21.74 -19.00
C ARG A 189 2.65 21.26 -19.15
N LEU A 190 2.35 20.41 -20.14
CA LEU A 190 1.02 19.83 -20.32
C LEU A 190 0.60 19.02 -19.08
N SER A 191 1.50 18.19 -18.55
CA SER A 191 1.24 17.38 -17.36
C SER A 191 0.98 18.26 -16.13
N VAL A 192 1.76 19.31 -15.92
CA VAL A 192 1.58 20.25 -14.80
C VAL A 192 0.33 21.09 -14.98
N GLN A 193 0.06 21.62 -16.18
CA GLN A 193 -1.18 22.36 -16.46
C GLN A 193 -2.42 21.53 -16.18
N ARG A 194 -2.42 20.24 -16.56
CA ARG A 194 -3.51 19.32 -16.23
C ARG A 194 -3.67 19.18 -14.71
N ARG A 195 -2.59 18.95 -13.97
CA ARG A 195 -2.65 18.86 -12.50
C ARG A 195 -3.17 20.15 -11.86
N LEU A 196 -2.80 21.31 -12.41
CA LEU A 196 -3.21 22.61 -11.90
C LEU A 196 -4.73 22.85 -11.98
N GLN A 197 -5.43 22.17 -12.90
CA GLN A 197 -6.89 22.27 -13.02
C GLN A 197 -7.64 21.72 -11.78
N ASP A 198 -7.05 20.75 -11.08
CA ASP A 198 -7.70 20.10 -9.92
C ASP A 198 -7.20 20.64 -8.57
N VAL A 199 -6.42 21.72 -8.55
CA VAL A 199 -5.81 22.26 -7.32
C VAL A 199 -6.86 22.63 -6.27
N ALA A 200 -8.00 23.20 -6.67
CA ALA A 200 -9.06 23.56 -5.73
C ALA A 200 -9.64 22.31 -5.05
N ALA A 201 -10.04 21.30 -5.83
CA ALA A 201 -10.59 20.06 -5.30
C ALA A 201 -9.59 19.30 -4.42
N LEU A 202 -8.31 19.25 -4.82
CA LEU A 202 -7.25 18.61 -4.03
C LEU A 202 -6.95 19.37 -2.74
N ARG A 203 -7.04 20.71 -2.74
CA ARG A 203 -6.86 21.54 -1.55
C ARG A 203 -7.99 21.33 -0.55
N ASP A 204 -9.23 21.39 -1.01
CA ASP A 204 -10.41 21.18 -0.16
C ASP A 204 -10.37 19.78 0.47
N LEU A 205 -9.96 18.79 -0.31
CA LEU A 205 -9.77 17.42 0.18
C LEU A 205 -8.66 17.31 1.22
N PHE A 206 -7.54 18.01 1.03
CA PHE A 206 -6.46 18.05 1.99
C PHE A 206 -6.86 18.74 3.30
N ASP A 207 -7.58 19.86 3.23
CA ASP A 207 -8.09 20.55 4.43
C ASP A 207 -9.10 19.70 5.19
N HIS A 208 -10.00 18.99 4.48
CA HIS A 208 -10.89 17.99 5.09
C HIS A 208 -10.10 16.89 5.81
N LEU A 209 -9.12 16.27 5.12
CA LEU A 209 -8.25 15.24 5.71
C LEU A 209 -7.48 15.76 6.93
N ARG A 210 -6.99 17.00 6.89
CA ARG A 210 -6.29 17.63 8.01
C ARG A 210 -7.23 17.79 9.21
N GLY A 211 -8.44 18.32 9.00
CA GLY A 211 -9.45 18.50 10.05
C GLY A 211 -9.81 17.19 10.74
N ILE A 212 -10.18 16.16 9.98
CA ILE A 212 -10.57 14.86 10.56
C ILE A 212 -9.41 14.17 11.28
N ARG A 213 -8.17 14.31 10.78
CA ARG A 213 -6.98 13.71 11.42
C ARG A 213 -6.65 14.39 12.74
N MET A 214 -6.73 15.72 12.79
CA MET A 214 -6.58 16.46 14.05
C MET A 214 -7.62 16.04 15.08
N GLU A 215 -8.87 15.86 14.64
CA GLU A 215 -9.96 15.40 15.50
C GLU A 215 -9.73 13.97 16.01
N ILE A 216 -9.33 13.04 15.13
CA ILE A 216 -8.97 11.66 15.50
C ILE A 216 -7.90 11.64 16.60
N ALA A 217 -6.84 12.45 16.43
CA ALA A 217 -5.77 12.57 17.42
C ALA A 217 -6.26 13.15 18.75
N ARG A 218 -7.08 14.21 18.70
CA ARG A 218 -7.65 14.86 19.89
C ARG A 218 -8.51 13.90 20.70
N ASN A 219 -9.38 13.14 20.04
CA ASN A 219 -10.22 12.13 20.69
C ASN A 219 -9.39 11.03 21.36
N ALA A 220 -8.24 10.68 20.77
CA ALA A 220 -7.29 9.72 21.35
C ALA A 220 -6.36 10.35 22.42
N GLY A 221 -6.58 11.61 22.83
CA GLY A 221 -5.81 12.28 23.87
C GLY A 221 -4.47 12.88 23.41
N PHE A 222 -4.24 13.03 22.10
CA PHE A 222 -3.01 13.60 21.56
C PHE A 222 -3.17 15.07 21.18
N ALA A 223 -2.15 15.87 21.51
CA ALA A 223 -2.10 17.29 21.13
C ALA A 223 -1.80 17.50 19.64
N SER A 224 -1.23 16.49 18.96
CA SER A 224 -0.89 16.57 17.54
C SER A 224 -1.16 15.25 16.82
N TYR A 225 -1.52 15.34 15.54
CA TYR A 225 -1.66 14.14 14.70
C TYR A 225 -0.32 13.43 14.47
N ARG A 226 0.81 14.15 14.53
CA ARG A 226 2.15 13.55 14.44
C ARG A 226 2.38 12.54 15.56
N ASP A 227 2.12 12.92 16.80
CA ASP A 227 2.39 12.05 17.95
C ASP A 227 1.44 10.85 17.94
N TYR A 228 0.17 11.10 17.60
CA TYR A 228 -0.82 10.04 17.38
C TYR A 228 -0.39 9.06 16.29
N ILE A 229 0.01 9.55 15.11
CA ILE A 229 0.31 8.67 13.97
C ILE A 229 1.62 7.90 14.16
N PHE A 230 2.60 8.45 14.89
CA PHE A 230 3.79 7.68 15.30
C PHE A 230 3.40 6.50 16.19
N ARG A 231 2.52 6.73 17.18
CA ARG A 231 2.01 5.67 18.06
C ARG A 231 1.15 4.67 17.30
N ARG A 232 0.25 5.13 16.42
CA ARG A 232 -0.62 4.27 15.58
C ARG A 232 0.17 3.42 14.59
N HIS A 233 1.26 3.93 14.04
CA HIS A 233 2.16 3.18 13.16
C HIS A 233 3.14 2.28 13.92
N GLU A 234 2.96 2.10 15.23
CA GLU A 234 3.75 1.16 16.04
C GLU A 234 5.27 1.44 15.95
N ARG A 235 5.64 2.71 15.77
CA ARG A 235 7.04 3.17 15.76
C ARG A 235 7.58 3.17 17.20
N PHE A 236 7.82 1.98 17.71
CA PHE A 236 8.18 1.83 19.12
C PHE A 236 9.66 2.11 19.41
N ASP A 237 10.50 2.02 18.40
CA ASP A 237 11.95 2.04 18.56
C ASP A 237 12.59 3.33 18.00
N TYR A 238 11.78 4.26 17.49
CA TYR A 238 12.21 5.60 17.07
C TYR A 238 11.06 6.61 17.18
N GLY A 239 11.40 7.90 17.21
CA GLY A 239 10.47 9.00 17.47
C GLY A 239 10.72 10.21 16.57
N PRO A 240 9.90 11.28 16.68
CA PRO A 240 10.03 12.47 15.84
C PRO A 240 11.43 13.11 15.87
N GLU A 241 12.09 13.12 17.04
CA GLU A 241 13.42 13.70 17.23
C GLU A 241 14.48 12.96 16.41
N HIS A 242 14.39 11.62 16.35
CA HIS A 242 15.27 10.80 15.51
C HIS A 242 15.04 11.10 14.02
N CYS A 243 13.80 11.38 13.60
CA CYS A 243 13.52 11.79 12.22
C CYS A 243 14.12 13.17 11.91
N LEU A 244 14.07 14.12 12.84
CA LEU A 244 14.68 15.44 12.65
C LEU A 244 16.21 15.33 12.54
N GLN A 245 16.85 14.55 13.41
CA GLN A 245 18.30 14.26 13.30
C GLN A 245 18.66 13.61 11.96
N PHE A 246 17.81 12.69 11.47
CA PHE A 246 17.99 12.11 10.14
C PHE A 246 17.84 13.16 9.03
N HIS A 247 16.88 14.09 9.15
CA HIS A 247 16.73 15.19 8.18
C HIS A 247 17.97 16.10 8.18
N ASP A 248 18.50 16.46 9.35
CA ASP A 248 19.72 17.27 9.46
C ASP A 248 20.91 16.57 8.79
N ALA A 249 21.04 15.24 8.96
CA ALA A 249 22.08 14.46 8.28
C ALA A 249 21.88 14.40 6.76
N VAL A 250 20.62 14.30 6.29
CA VAL A 250 20.28 14.35 4.87
C VAL A 250 20.64 15.72 4.28
N GLU A 251 20.29 16.81 4.97
CA GLU A 251 20.63 18.16 4.55
C GLU A 251 22.15 18.38 4.51
N ALA A 252 22.88 17.97 5.56
CA ALA A 252 24.32 18.18 5.63
C ALA A 252 25.12 17.38 4.59
N HIS A 253 24.68 16.18 4.21
CA HIS A 253 25.48 15.25 3.40
C HIS A 253 24.92 14.95 2.02
N PHE A 254 23.60 14.79 1.89
CA PHE A 254 22.97 14.36 0.64
C PHE A 254 22.55 15.53 -0.23
N VAL A 255 22.13 16.66 0.36
CA VAL A 255 21.80 17.87 -0.43
C VAL A 255 23.02 18.39 -1.21
N PRO A 256 24.22 18.57 -0.60
CA PRO A 256 25.41 18.98 -1.36
C PRO A 256 25.82 17.97 -2.44
N LEU A 257 25.60 16.67 -2.20
CA LEU A 257 25.84 15.65 -3.22
C LEU A 257 24.86 15.79 -4.39
N ALA A 258 23.57 15.98 -4.11
CA ALA A 258 22.55 16.20 -5.13
C ALA A 258 22.82 17.47 -5.95
N GLU A 259 23.28 18.55 -5.31
CA GLU A 259 23.70 19.78 -5.99
C GLU A 259 24.87 19.53 -6.95
N ARG A 260 25.90 18.78 -6.52
CA ARG A 260 27.02 18.41 -7.41
C ARG A 260 26.55 17.59 -8.62
N LEU A 261 25.68 16.59 -8.39
CA LEU A 261 25.12 15.77 -9.47
C LEU A 261 24.26 16.59 -10.43
N ASN A 262 23.50 17.57 -9.92
CA ASN A 262 22.71 18.48 -10.75
C ASN A 262 23.58 19.44 -11.55
N GLU A 263 24.68 19.93 -10.99
CA GLU A 263 25.62 20.79 -11.69
C GLU A 263 26.38 20.02 -12.79
N GLU A 264 26.80 18.79 -12.50
CA GLU A 264 27.37 17.87 -13.50
C GLU A 264 26.38 17.63 -14.65
N ARG A 265 25.13 17.28 -14.32
CA ARG A 265 24.04 17.14 -15.29
C ARG A 265 23.83 18.41 -16.12
N ARG A 266 23.83 19.59 -15.49
CA ARG A 266 23.68 20.88 -16.16
C ARG A 266 24.81 21.11 -17.18
N ALA A 267 26.05 20.81 -16.78
CA ALA A 267 27.22 20.96 -17.62
C ALA A 267 27.20 19.98 -18.82
N LEU A 268 26.88 18.71 -18.57
CA LEU A 268 26.77 17.68 -19.62
C LEU A 268 25.67 18.01 -20.65
N LEU A 269 24.51 18.51 -20.19
CA LEU A 269 23.42 18.94 -21.05
C LEU A 269 23.68 20.27 -21.78
N GLY A 270 24.73 21.00 -21.40
CA GLY A 270 25.07 22.30 -21.99
C GLY A 270 24.00 23.39 -21.77
N VAL A 271 23.22 23.32 -20.68
CA VAL A 271 22.15 24.29 -20.39
C VAL A 271 22.60 25.35 -19.38
N SER A 272 22.10 26.57 -19.51
CA SER A 272 22.41 27.66 -18.56
C SER A 272 21.74 27.47 -17.20
N THR A 273 20.56 26.85 -17.17
CA THR A 273 19.82 26.57 -15.95
C THR A 273 19.11 25.23 -16.11
N LEU A 274 19.30 24.35 -15.15
CA LEU A 274 18.60 23.08 -15.07
C LEU A 274 17.12 23.34 -14.76
N ARG A 275 16.21 22.83 -15.59
CA ARG A 275 14.76 22.95 -15.39
C ARG A 275 14.17 21.59 -14.99
N PRO A 276 12.94 21.56 -14.45
CA PRO A 276 12.30 20.29 -14.05
C PRO A 276 12.21 19.25 -15.18
N TRP A 277 12.13 19.69 -16.44
CA TRP A 277 12.12 18.82 -17.62
C TRP A 277 13.51 18.39 -18.10
N ASP A 278 14.59 18.72 -17.40
CA ASP A 278 15.96 18.30 -17.71
C ASP A 278 16.45 17.17 -16.78
N LEU A 279 15.60 16.70 -15.86
CA LEU A 279 16.00 15.78 -14.78
C LEU A 279 15.92 14.28 -15.14
N GLU A 280 15.08 13.91 -16.11
CA GLU A 280 14.84 12.49 -16.46
C GLU A 280 15.67 12.02 -17.67
N VAL A 281 16.06 12.93 -18.57
CA VAL A 281 16.84 12.61 -19.77
C VAL A 281 18.24 12.10 -19.42
N ASP A 282 18.82 11.23 -20.25
CA ASP A 282 20.25 10.91 -20.17
C ASP A 282 21.07 12.18 -20.49
N PRO A 283 21.90 12.69 -19.55
CA PRO A 283 22.67 13.91 -19.76
C PRO A 283 23.71 13.82 -20.88
N LEU A 284 24.07 12.61 -21.32
CA LEU A 284 24.97 12.35 -22.46
C LEU A 284 24.23 12.30 -23.81
N GLY A 285 22.89 12.41 -23.80
CA GLY A 285 22.08 12.45 -25.02
C GLY A 285 21.83 11.08 -25.66
N HIS A 286 22.11 9.98 -24.96
CA HIS A 286 21.78 8.65 -25.46
C HIS A 286 20.26 8.46 -25.58
N PRO A 287 19.80 7.61 -26.51
CA PRO A 287 18.40 7.22 -26.58
C PRO A 287 17.94 6.61 -25.25
N PRO A 288 16.71 6.93 -24.79
CA PRO A 288 16.22 6.42 -23.53
C PRO A 288 16.01 4.90 -23.60
N LEU A 289 16.27 4.22 -22.49
CA LEU A 289 16.08 2.76 -22.39
C LEU A 289 14.59 2.42 -22.43
N ARG A 290 14.22 1.52 -23.35
CA ARG A 290 12.87 0.95 -23.47
C ARG A 290 12.95 -0.57 -23.29
N PRO A 291 13.06 -1.06 -22.03
CA PRO A 291 13.37 -2.46 -21.76
C PRO A 291 12.25 -3.43 -22.16
N PHE A 292 11.00 -2.97 -22.26
CA PHE A 292 9.85 -3.79 -22.63
C PHE A 292 8.81 -2.93 -23.36
N ALA A 293 7.99 -3.57 -24.19
CA ALA A 293 6.87 -2.92 -24.87
C ALA A 293 5.52 -3.21 -24.21
N ARG A 294 5.40 -4.37 -23.54
CA ARG A 294 4.14 -4.87 -22.97
C ARG A 294 4.32 -5.39 -21.54
N ALA A 295 3.22 -5.43 -20.79
CA ALA A 295 3.21 -5.90 -19.40
C ALA A 295 3.74 -7.34 -19.25
N GLU A 296 3.46 -8.22 -20.20
CA GLU A 296 3.94 -9.60 -20.17
C GLU A 296 5.46 -9.67 -20.28
N GLU A 297 6.07 -8.82 -21.11
CA GLU A 297 7.52 -8.75 -21.27
C GLU A 297 8.19 -8.20 -20.01
N LEU A 298 7.56 -7.24 -19.32
CA LEU A 298 8.01 -6.77 -18.01
C LEU A 298 8.01 -7.92 -16.99
N ALA A 299 6.94 -8.70 -16.93
CA ALA A 299 6.84 -9.84 -16.03
C ALA A 299 7.88 -10.93 -16.36
N ASP A 300 8.07 -11.26 -17.64
CA ASP A 300 9.09 -12.23 -18.10
C ASP A 300 10.50 -11.82 -17.68
N ARG A 301 10.86 -10.55 -17.89
CA ARG A 301 12.17 -10.01 -17.52
C ARG A 301 12.38 -9.99 -16.01
N THR A 302 11.35 -9.60 -15.27
CA THR A 302 11.38 -9.59 -13.79
C THR A 302 11.61 -10.99 -13.26
N GLU A 303 10.88 -11.98 -13.77
CA GLU A 303 11.06 -13.38 -13.39
C GLU A 303 12.48 -13.86 -13.69
N ALA A 304 13.03 -13.52 -14.87
CA ALA A 304 14.37 -13.89 -15.26
C ALA A 304 15.44 -13.27 -14.34
N ILE A 305 15.27 -12.01 -13.93
CA ILE A 305 16.15 -11.33 -12.97
C ILE A 305 16.06 -12.02 -11.60
N LEU A 306 14.84 -12.21 -11.08
CA LEU A 306 14.64 -12.84 -9.78
C LEU A 306 15.20 -14.27 -9.75
N ARG A 307 15.04 -15.04 -10.83
CA ARG A 307 15.62 -16.38 -10.95
C ARG A 307 17.15 -16.38 -10.88
N ARG A 308 17.80 -15.33 -11.39
CA ARG A 308 19.27 -15.16 -11.28
C ARG A 308 19.70 -14.76 -9.87
N VAL A 309 18.87 -14.03 -9.14
CA VAL A 309 19.09 -13.72 -7.72
C VAL A 309 18.91 -14.99 -6.87
N SER A 310 17.79 -15.68 -7.06
CA SER A 310 17.49 -16.96 -6.43
C SER A 310 16.48 -17.73 -7.29
N PRO A 311 16.74 -19.00 -7.64
CA PRO A 311 15.77 -19.84 -8.34
C PRO A 311 14.41 -19.90 -7.65
N GLU A 312 14.39 -19.83 -6.32
CA GLU A 312 13.18 -19.82 -5.50
C GLU A 312 12.35 -18.54 -5.73
N PHE A 313 12.99 -17.35 -5.75
CA PHE A 313 12.28 -16.09 -5.99
C PHE A 313 11.69 -16.02 -7.41
N GLY A 314 12.42 -16.54 -8.40
CA GLY A 314 11.88 -16.71 -9.75
C GLY A 314 10.67 -17.65 -9.78
N GLY A 315 10.68 -18.74 -9.00
CA GLY A 315 9.56 -19.66 -8.87
C GLY A 315 8.34 -19.05 -8.17
N TRP A 316 8.56 -18.27 -7.10
CA TRP A 316 7.52 -17.54 -6.39
C TRP A 316 6.86 -16.47 -7.25
N PHE A 317 7.65 -15.69 -7.99
CA PHE A 317 7.11 -14.69 -8.92
C PHE A 317 6.32 -15.35 -10.06
N ARG A 318 6.81 -16.47 -10.60
CA ARG A 318 6.07 -17.27 -11.58
C ARG A 318 4.71 -17.72 -11.03
N PHE A 319 4.69 -18.26 -9.81
CA PHE A 319 3.43 -18.62 -9.15
C PHE A 319 2.46 -17.43 -9.09
N MET A 320 2.92 -16.24 -8.71
CA MET A 320 2.07 -15.05 -8.67
C MET A 320 1.49 -14.70 -10.05
N ARG A 321 2.30 -14.78 -11.11
CA ARG A 321 1.86 -14.59 -12.49
C ARG A 321 0.76 -15.60 -12.86
N ASP A 322 1.00 -16.87 -12.60
CA ASP A 322 0.08 -17.97 -12.93
C ASP A 322 -1.26 -17.85 -12.19
N GLN A 323 -1.27 -17.21 -11.02
CA GLN A 323 -2.48 -16.94 -10.22
C GLN A 323 -3.14 -15.58 -10.53
N GLY A 324 -2.62 -14.81 -11.49
CA GLY A 324 -3.18 -13.50 -11.84
C GLY A 324 -2.99 -12.43 -10.76
N LEU A 325 -1.91 -12.54 -9.96
CA LEU A 325 -1.64 -11.66 -8.81
C LEU A 325 -0.83 -10.40 -9.18
N LEU A 326 -0.87 -10.00 -10.45
CA LEU A 326 -0.16 -8.84 -10.98
C LEU A 326 -1.13 -7.95 -11.78
N ASP A 327 -1.23 -6.67 -11.43
CA ASP A 327 -1.86 -5.63 -12.26
C ASP A 327 -0.86 -4.49 -12.49
N VAL A 328 -0.03 -4.62 -13.52
CA VAL A 328 1.16 -3.78 -13.71
C VAL A 328 1.02 -2.70 -14.77
N GLU A 329 0.08 -2.79 -15.71
CA GLU A 329 -0.03 -1.85 -16.83
C GLU A 329 -0.74 -0.54 -16.43
N SER A 330 -0.31 0.60 -16.97
CA SER A 330 -1.02 1.88 -16.79
C SER A 330 -2.18 2.04 -17.78
N ARG A 331 -3.34 2.50 -17.28
CA ARG A 331 -4.54 2.77 -18.08
C ARG A 331 -5.39 3.87 -17.46
N LYS A 332 -6.25 4.52 -18.26
CA LYS A 332 -7.21 5.52 -17.79
C LYS A 332 -8.12 4.92 -16.73
N GLY A 333 -8.38 5.69 -15.68
CA GLY A 333 -9.19 5.24 -14.55
C GLY A 333 -8.44 4.36 -13.55
N LYS A 334 -7.19 3.95 -13.79
CA LYS A 334 -6.40 3.23 -12.78
C LYS A 334 -5.83 4.19 -11.72
N ALA A 335 -5.84 3.77 -10.46
CA ALA A 335 -5.26 4.56 -9.37
C ALA A 335 -3.75 4.80 -9.59
N PRO A 336 -3.20 5.94 -9.15
CA PRO A 336 -1.79 6.26 -9.36
C PRO A 336 -0.86 5.43 -8.44
N GLY A 337 0.40 5.30 -8.85
CA GLY A 337 1.47 4.74 -8.03
C GLY A 337 1.70 3.25 -8.25
N GLY A 338 2.30 2.61 -7.25
CA GLY A 338 2.52 1.17 -7.15
C GLY A 338 2.44 0.74 -5.69
N TYR A 339 2.03 -0.50 -5.45
CA TYR A 339 1.95 -1.09 -4.12
C TYR A 339 1.98 -2.63 -4.20
N GLN A 340 2.24 -3.23 -3.04
CA GLN A 340 1.98 -4.63 -2.77
C GLN A 340 0.93 -4.74 -1.65
N GLU A 341 -0.08 -5.60 -1.86
CA GLU A 341 -1.13 -5.90 -0.86
C GLU A 341 -1.20 -7.40 -0.61
N ASP A 342 -1.57 -7.81 0.60
CA ASP A 342 -1.69 -9.22 0.99
C ASP A 342 -3.15 -9.67 0.95
N LEU A 343 -3.41 -10.73 0.17
CA LEU A 343 -4.63 -11.54 0.30
C LEU A 343 -4.46 -12.42 1.54
N THR A 344 -4.73 -11.85 2.71
CA THR A 344 -4.28 -12.36 4.01
C THR A 344 -4.81 -13.74 4.40
N GLU A 345 -5.96 -14.16 3.87
CA GLU A 345 -6.49 -15.51 4.14
C GLU A 345 -5.83 -16.56 3.24
N ALA A 346 -5.62 -16.26 1.96
CA ALA A 346 -4.86 -17.10 1.04
C ALA A 346 -3.35 -17.06 1.33
N ARG A 347 -2.90 -16.00 2.01
CA ARG A 347 -1.51 -15.63 2.28
C ARG A 347 -0.70 -15.45 0.99
N TRP A 348 -1.31 -14.77 0.02
CA TRP A 348 -0.72 -14.47 -1.27
C TRP A 348 -0.53 -12.97 -1.47
N PRO A 349 0.66 -12.51 -1.89
CA PRO A 349 0.86 -11.12 -2.25
C PRO A 349 0.25 -10.80 -3.61
N PHE A 350 -0.17 -9.56 -3.81
CA PHE A 350 -0.63 -8.98 -5.07
C PHE A 350 0.19 -7.73 -5.38
N ILE A 351 0.66 -7.59 -6.63
CA ILE A 351 1.43 -6.41 -7.07
C ILE A 351 0.58 -5.54 -7.97
N PHE A 352 0.50 -4.26 -7.64
CA PHE A 352 -0.13 -3.21 -8.43
C PHE A 352 0.92 -2.18 -8.84
N MET A 353 0.92 -1.75 -10.11
CA MET A 353 1.71 -0.59 -10.54
C MET A 353 1.19 -0.01 -11.87
N ASN A 354 1.86 1.03 -12.38
CA ASN A 354 1.50 1.74 -13.60
C ASN A 354 2.68 1.80 -14.59
N ALA A 355 3.01 0.68 -15.20
CA ALA A 355 4.06 0.55 -16.21
C ALA A 355 3.64 1.16 -17.56
N VAL A 356 4.60 1.83 -18.22
CA VAL A 356 4.44 2.48 -19.53
C VAL A 356 5.66 2.26 -20.45
N GLY A 357 6.56 1.32 -20.11
CA GLY A 357 7.71 0.93 -20.94
C GLY A 357 9.04 1.57 -20.54
N LEU A 358 9.12 2.18 -19.36
CA LEU A 358 10.30 2.90 -18.88
C LEU A 358 11.23 2.00 -18.08
N ASP A 359 12.52 2.34 -18.04
CA ASP A 359 13.49 1.67 -17.17
C ASP A 359 13.07 1.70 -15.69
N ARG A 360 12.54 2.83 -15.22
CA ARG A 360 12.05 2.94 -13.85
C ARG A 360 10.91 1.97 -13.53
N ASP A 361 10.13 1.53 -14.51
CA ASP A 361 9.05 0.57 -14.29
C ASP A 361 9.62 -0.81 -13.93
N LEU A 362 10.78 -1.18 -14.49
CA LEU A 362 11.52 -2.37 -14.08
C LEU A 362 12.00 -2.26 -12.63
N ARG A 363 12.48 -1.08 -12.21
CA ARG A 363 12.88 -0.83 -10.82
C ARG A 363 11.68 -0.89 -9.88
N THR A 364 10.52 -0.36 -10.27
CA THR A 364 9.29 -0.43 -9.49
C THR A 364 8.81 -1.87 -9.31
N ILE A 365 8.71 -2.68 -10.36
CA ILE A 365 8.26 -4.06 -10.18
C ILE A 365 9.26 -4.89 -9.35
N LEU A 366 10.56 -4.61 -9.43
CA LEU A 366 11.56 -5.23 -8.55
C LEU A 366 11.40 -4.80 -7.09
N HIS A 367 11.06 -3.53 -6.83
CA HIS A 367 10.72 -3.04 -5.49
C HIS A 367 9.50 -3.79 -4.92
N GLU A 368 8.38 -3.83 -5.67
CA GLU A 368 7.17 -4.53 -5.22
C GLU A 368 7.39 -6.05 -5.11
N SER A 369 8.23 -6.63 -5.97
CA SER A 369 8.65 -8.04 -5.85
C SER A 369 9.42 -8.30 -4.56
N GLY A 370 10.18 -7.33 -4.05
CA GLY A 370 10.83 -7.42 -2.75
C GLY A 370 9.82 -7.58 -1.61
N HIS A 371 8.76 -6.77 -1.60
CA HIS A 371 7.65 -6.90 -0.64
C HIS A 371 6.95 -8.26 -0.79
N ALA A 372 6.63 -8.68 -2.02
CA ALA A 372 5.98 -9.96 -2.28
C ALA A 372 6.83 -11.17 -1.85
N VAL A 373 8.14 -11.13 -2.10
CA VAL A 373 9.11 -12.14 -1.64
C VAL A 373 9.14 -12.18 -0.12
N HIS A 374 9.17 -11.01 0.54
CA HIS A 374 9.13 -10.95 2.00
C HIS A 374 7.83 -11.55 2.54
N ALA A 375 6.68 -11.15 1.99
CA ALA A 375 5.37 -11.67 2.36
C ALA A 375 5.31 -13.20 2.23
N LEU A 376 5.80 -13.77 1.12
CA LEU A 376 5.87 -15.21 0.94
C LEU A 376 6.81 -15.89 1.94
N ALA A 377 7.96 -15.29 2.23
CA ALA A 377 8.95 -15.86 3.15
C ALA A 377 8.46 -15.94 4.60
N VAL A 378 7.57 -15.02 5.02
CA VAL A 378 7.06 -14.93 6.41
C VAL A 378 5.63 -15.45 6.60
N ARG A 379 5.06 -16.10 5.58
CA ARG A 379 3.63 -16.43 5.57
C ARG A 379 3.20 -17.65 6.38
N GLU A 380 4.11 -18.46 6.93
CA GLU A 380 3.74 -19.74 7.59
C GLU A 380 3.28 -19.57 9.03
#